data_AF-A0A6I1MR89-F1
#
_entry.id   AF-A0A6I1MR89-F1
#
_cell.length_a   1.000
_cell.length_b   1.000
_cell.length_c   1.000
_cell.angle_alpha   90.00
_cell.angle_beta   90.00
_cell.angle_gamma   90.00
#
_symmetry.space_group_name_H-M   'P 1'
#
loop_
_entity.id
_entity.type
_entity.pdbx_description
1 polymer ?
#
loop_
_entity_poly.entity_id
_entity_poly.type
_entity_poly.pdbx_seq_one_letter_code
_entity_poly.pdbx_strand_id
1 'polypeptide(L)' 'MAQRVDVAIVFRDMLGPDDAAAYMARYDMPEHVVQRVLSGLAVTRIDEGGALVEYVPTMPKDSGST' A
#
# COMPACT_ATOMS: atom_id res chain seq x y z
N MET A 1 3.29 15.19 -7.85
CA MET A 1 3.40 13.82 -8.42
C MET A 1 2.96 12.77 -7.42
N ALA A 2 3.50 12.75 -6.18
CA ALA A 2 3.13 11.80 -5.12
C ALA A 2 1.61 11.63 -4.89
N GLN A 3 0.87 12.74 -4.70
CA GLN A 3 -0.59 12.69 -4.51
C GLN A 3 -1.37 11.94 -5.59
N ARG A 4 -0.94 12.00 -6.86
CA ARG A 4 -1.65 11.30 -7.94
C ARG A 4 -1.43 9.79 -7.85
N VAL A 5 -0.24 9.37 -7.44
CA VAL A 5 0.08 7.95 -7.22
C VAL A 5 -0.74 7.41 -6.05
N ASP A 6 -0.86 8.16 -4.96
CA ASP A 6 -1.67 7.77 -3.80
C ASP A 6 -3.14 7.56 -4.21
N VAL A 7 -3.70 8.46 -5.02
CA VAL A 7 -5.07 8.33 -5.55
C VAL A 7 -5.20 7.12 -6.47
N ALA A 8 -4.19 6.84 -7.31
CA ALA A 8 -4.21 5.68 -8.20
C ALA A 8 -4.19 4.35 -7.42
N ILE A 9 -3.50 4.30 -6.28
CA ILE A 9 -3.51 3.13 -5.39
C ILE A 9 -4.89 2.97 -4.75
N VAL A 10 -5.50 4.05 -4.26
CA VAL A 10 -6.86 4.02 -3.70
C VAL A 10 -7.89 3.60 -4.77
N PHE A 11 -7.76 4.10 -6.00
CA PHE A 11 -8.62 3.68 -7.12
C PHE A 11 -8.47 2.19 -7.41
N ARG A 12 -7.24 1.66 -7.41
CA ARG A 12 -7.00 0.22 -7.59
C ARG A 12 -7.68 -0.59 -6.50
N ASP A 13 -7.56 -0.17 -5.25
CA ASP A 13 -8.07 -0.92 -4.10
C ASP A 13 -9.60 -0.83 -3.97
N MET A 14 -10.21 0.28 -4.42
CA MET A 14 -11.66 0.49 -4.33
C MET A 14 -12.45 0.09 -5.58
N LEU A 15 -11.91 0.35 -6.77
CA LEU A 15 -12.61 0.19 -8.06
C LEU A 15 -11.99 -0.92 -8.92
N GLY A 16 -10.72 -1.25 -8.68
CA GLY A 16 -9.99 -2.26 -9.42
C GLY A 16 -8.92 -1.69 -10.36
N PRO A 17 -8.12 -2.56 -10.97
CA PRO A 17 -6.95 -2.16 -11.76
C PRO A 17 -7.31 -1.39 -13.05
N ASP A 18 -8.45 -1.68 -13.66
CA ASP A 18 -8.88 -1.04 -14.91
C ASP A 18 -9.23 0.45 -14.70
N ASP A 19 -9.97 0.76 -13.63
CA ASP A 19 -10.30 2.13 -13.25
C ASP A 19 -9.05 2.93 -12.82
N ALA A 20 -8.12 2.26 -12.11
CA ALA A 20 -6.84 2.86 -11.77
C ALA A 20 -6.02 3.19 -13.03
N ALA A 21 -5.98 2.28 -14.02
CA ALA A 21 -5.29 2.51 -15.29
C ALA A 21 -5.89 3.68 -16.06
N ALA A 22 -7.23 3.78 -16.11
CA ALA A 22 -7.92 4.90 -16.74
C ALA A 22 -7.61 6.25 -16.07
N TYR A 23 -7.59 6.28 -14.73
CA TYR A 23 -7.15 7.46 -13.98
C TYR A 23 -5.71 7.84 -14.32
N MET A 24 -4.79 6.88 -14.27
CA MET A 24 -3.37 7.13 -14.51
C MET A 24 -3.08 7.61 -15.94
N ALA A 25 -3.77 7.06 -16.94
CA ALA A 25 -3.68 7.48 -18.33
C ALA A 25 -4.14 8.94 -18.53
N ARG A 26 -5.21 9.35 -17.84
CA ARG A 26 -5.73 10.73 -17.91
C ARG A 26 -4.75 11.78 -17.40
N TYR A 27 -3.81 11.40 -16.54
CA TYR A 27 -2.81 12.29 -15.96
C TYR A 27 -1.40 12.06 -16.51
N ASP A 28 -1.27 11.36 -17.63
CA ASP A 28 0.00 11.04 -18.30
C ASP A 28 1.05 10.49 -17.33
N MET A 29 0.65 9.54 -16.48
CA MET A 29 1.59 8.94 -15.54
C MET A 29 2.68 8.15 -16.25
N PRO A 30 3.93 8.19 -15.75
CA PRO A 30 5.00 7.38 -16.30
C PRO A 30 4.68 5.89 -16.20
N GLU A 31 4.97 5.14 -17.26
CA GLU A 31 4.67 3.71 -17.36
C GLU A 31 5.22 2.89 -16.18
N HIS A 32 6.44 3.20 -15.73
CA HIS A 32 7.04 2.53 -14.58
C HIS A 32 6.28 2.74 -13.26
N VAL A 33 5.55 3.86 -13.12
CA VAL A 33 4.67 4.12 -11.98
C VAL A 33 3.40 3.32 -12.13
N VAL A 34 2.80 3.33 -13.32
CA VAL A 34 1.58 2.58 -13.65
C VAL A 34 1.76 1.09 -13.37
N GLN A 35 2.86 0.51 -13.85
CA GLN A 35 3.17 -0.91 -13.61
C GLN A 35 3.27 -1.22 -12.11
N ARG A 36 3.95 -0.38 -11.33
CA ARG A 36 4.09 -0.60 -9.87
C ARG A 36 2.75 -0.53 -9.15
N VAL A 37 1.88 0.42 -9.53
CA VAL A 37 0.54 0.54 -8.96
C VAL A 37 -0.31 -0.67 -9.31
N LEU A 38 -0.39 -1.04 -10.59
CA LEU A 38 -1.21 -2.17 -11.04
C LEU A 38 -0.73 -3.52 -10.48
N SER A 39 0.59 -3.72 -10.35
CA SER A 39 1.16 -4.90 -9.70
C SER A 39 0.96 -4.96 -8.18
N GLY A 40 0.41 -3.92 -7.55
CA GLY A 40 0.26 -3.84 -6.10
C GLY A 40 1.58 -3.67 -5.34
N LEU A 41 2.65 -3.31 -6.04
CA LEU A 41 3.96 -3.01 -5.47
C LEU A 41 4.06 -1.57 -4.97
N ALA A 42 3.14 -0.71 -5.41
CA ALA A 42 2.94 0.60 -4.83
C ALA A 42 2.02 0.45 -3.61
N VAL A 43 2.53 0.83 -2.44
CA VAL A 43 1.80 0.73 -1.17
C VAL A 43 1.61 2.15 -0.66
N THR A 44 0.37 2.62 -0.59
CA THR A 44 0.05 3.78 0.25
C THR A 44 0.00 3.26 1.67
N ARG A 45 0.97 3.65 2.50
CA ARG A 45 0.82 3.44 3.93
C ARG A 45 -0.25 4.44 4.41
N ILE A 46 -1.52 4.02 4.37
CA ILE A 46 -2.61 4.76 4.99
C ILE A 46 -2.53 4.41 6.48
N ASP A 47 -1.63 5.08 7.20
CA ASP A 47 -1.69 5.09 8.65
C ASP A 47 -2.96 5.87 9.03
N GLU A 48 -4.10 5.18 9.23
CA GLU A 48 -5.20 5.73 10.03
C GLU A 48 -4.84 5.86 11.52
N GLY A 49 -3.62 5.47 11.90
CA GLY A 49 -3.00 5.77 13.19
C GLY A 49 -1.53 5.39 13.14
N GLY A 50 -0.65 6.38 13.01
CA GLY A 50 0.80 6.22 12.83
C GLY A 50 1.52 5.48 13.95
N ALA A 51 1.41 4.16 13.99
CA ALA A 51 2.20 3.29 14.83
C ALA A 51 2.60 2.04 14.05
N LEU A 52 3.89 1.97 13.71
CA LEU A 52 4.53 0.70 13.42
C LEU A 52 4.55 -0.12 14.70
N VAL A 53 3.47 -0.87 14.97
CA VAL A 53 3.54 -1.98 15.91
C VAL A 53 4.30 -3.10 15.21
N GLU A 54 5.62 -3.10 15.43
CA GLU A 54 6.40 -4.31 15.30
C GLU A 54 5.70 -5.38 16.15
N TYR A 55 4.98 -6.29 15.48
CA TYR A 55 4.40 -7.43 16.15
C TYR A 55 5.55 -8.32 16.58
N VAL A 56 6.05 -8.10 17.79
CA VAL A 56 6.88 -9.07 18.50
C VAL A 56 5.88 -10.04 19.13
N PRO A 57 5.71 -11.26 18.59
CA PRO A 57 4.98 -12.29 19.32
C PRO A 57 5.76 -12.54 20.60
N THR A 58 5.29 -11.97 21.71
CA THR A 58 5.72 -12.39 23.03
C THR A 58 5.17 -13.78 23.24
N MET A 59 5.89 -14.78 22.73
CA MET A 59 5.73 -16.15 23.21
C MET A 59 5.89 -16.06 24.74
N PRO A 60 4.93 -16.55 25.53
CA PRO A 60 5.16 -16.70 26.96
C PRO A 60 6.37 -17.62 27.07
N LYS A 61 7.50 -17.04 27.46
CA LYS A 61 8.73 -17.79 27.70
C LYS A 61 8.45 -18.56 28.97
N ASP A 62 8.03 -19.81 28.79
CA ASP A 62 7.97 -20.82 29.85
C ASP A 62 9.25 -20.69 30.68
N SER A 63 9.10 -20.07 31.84
CA SER A 63 10.19 -19.85 32.78
C SER A 63 9.97 -20.84 33.91
N GLY A 64 10.16 -22.13 33.58
CA GLY A 64 10.51 -23.12 34.58
C GLY A 64 11.92 -22.82 35.11
N SER A 65 12.01 -22.60 36.42
CA SER A 65 13.16 -22.73 37.34
C SER A 65 12.93 -21.69 38.46
N THR A 66 12.76 -22.03 39.74
CA THR A 66 13.28 -23.12 40.58
C THR A 66 12.27 -23.45 41.68
#